data_AF-A0A183AG89-F1
#
_entry.id   AF-A0A183AG89-F1
#
_cell.length_a   1.000
_cell.length_b   1.000
_cell.length_c   1.000
_cell.angle_alpha   90.00
_cell.angle_beta   90.00
_cell.angle_gamma   90.00
#
_symmetry.space_group_name_H-M   'P 1'
#
loop_
_entity.id
_entity.type
_entity.pdbx_description
1 polymer ?
#
loop_
_entity_poly.entity_id
_entity_poly.type
_entity_poly.pdbx_seq_one_letter_code
_entity_poly.pdbx_strand_id
1 'polypeptide(L)'
;MCVLLILWTVLMCTFPHLALLSGPVARALYAIWVSVMFFCVSGVLVLAPSATQILFGPKNMAINYGIMFTALILGSVLAALITTVRVRGEWTILFAAISMTCVLALLVVVWILDAKAPRQLQFINLFAKLRATWCARHCCCPKCCYRLPQLEAEIQVSRL
;
A
#
# COMPACT_ATOMS: atom_id res chain seq x y z
N MET A 1 -6.10 2.56 2.01
CA MET A 1 -4.69 2.16 1.82
C MET A 1 -4.07 2.75 0.56
N CYS A 2 -4.61 2.50 -0.63
CA CYS A 2 -4.03 3.00 -1.88
C CYS A 2 -3.82 4.53 -1.90
N VAL A 3 -4.82 5.30 -1.43
CA VAL A 3 -4.72 6.78 -1.34
C VAL A 3 -3.57 7.22 -0.43
N LEU A 4 -3.40 6.59 0.73
CA LEU A 4 -2.30 6.90 1.65
C LEU A 4 -0.93 6.59 1.03
N LEU A 5 -0.82 5.47 0.31
CA LEU A 5 0.41 5.09 -0.37
C LEU A 5 0.75 6.03 -1.53
N ILE A 6 -0.24 6.42 -2.34
CA ILE A 6 -0.05 7.42 -3.42
C ILE A 6 0.41 8.75 -2.83
N LEU A 7 -0.28 9.22 -1.79
CA LEU A 7 0.04 10.49 -1.14
C LEU A 7 1.45 10.45 -0.53
N TRP A 8 1.82 9.33 0.12
CA TRP A 8 3.16 9.10 0.65
C TRP A 8 4.25 9.14 -0.43
N THR A 9 4.04 8.44 -1.54
CA THR A 9 4.98 8.42 -2.69
C THR A 9 5.20 9.82 -3.25
N VAL A 10 4.11 10.59 -3.47
CA VAL A 10 4.20 11.96 -3.97
C VAL A 10 4.97 12.85 -3.01
N LEU A 11 4.67 12.76 -1.72
CA LEU A 11 5.36 13.56 -0.71
C LEU A 11 6.86 13.24 -0.64
N MET A 12 7.27 11.97 -0.74
CA MET A 12 8.68 11.57 -0.71
C MET A 12 9.44 11.98 -1.98
N CYS A 13 8.79 11.95 -3.15
CA CYS A 13 9.38 12.46 -4.39
C CYS A 13 9.61 13.98 -4.37
N THR A 14 8.66 14.72 -3.78
CA THR A 14 8.67 16.19 -3.79
C THR A 14 9.52 16.79 -2.67
N PHE A 15 9.70 16.09 -1.55
CA PHE A 15 10.51 16.53 -0.41
C PHE A 15 11.95 16.97 -0.76
N PRO A 16 12.75 16.22 -1.55
CA PRO A 16 14.11 16.66 -1.91
C PRO A 16 14.11 17.93 -2.78
N HIS A 17 13.02 18.24 -3.49
CA HIS A 17 12.90 19.47 -4.28
C HIS A 17 12.64 20.69 -3.40
N LEU A 18 12.05 20.54 -2.20
CA LEU A 18 11.88 21.64 -1.25
C LEU A 18 13.22 22.21 -0.76
N ALA A 19 14.28 21.40 -0.76
CA ALA A 19 15.62 21.84 -0.34
C ALA A 19 16.25 22.88 -1.29
N LEU A 20 15.73 23.02 -2.52
CA LEU A 20 16.19 24.01 -3.50
C LEU A 20 15.56 25.40 -3.29
N LEU A 21 14.47 25.49 -2.53
CA LEU A 21 13.79 26.77 -2.25
C LEU A 21 14.35 27.40 -0.96
N SER A 22 14.80 28.64 -1.05
CA SER A 22 15.29 29.43 0.08
C SER A 22 14.32 30.57 0.40
N GLY A 23 13.92 30.70 1.67
CA GLY A 23 13.06 31.79 2.15
C GLY A 23 12.12 31.40 3.31
N PRO A 24 11.37 32.37 3.87
CA PRO A 24 10.41 32.10 4.95
C PRO A 24 9.26 31.18 4.51
N VAL A 25 8.87 31.25 3.23
CA VAL A 25 7.85 30.37 2.62
C VAL A 25 8.30 28.91 2.63
N ALA A 26 9.60 28.63 2.43
CA ALA A 26 10.13 27.26 2.46
C ALA A 26 10.01 26.62 3.85
N ARG A 27 10.15 27.41 4.93
CA ARG A 27 9.99 26.92 6.31
C ARG A 27 8.54 26.53 6.61
N ALA A 28 7.58 27.33 6.15
CA ALA A 28 6.17 27.01 6.30
C ALA A 28 5.77 25.76 5.50
N LEU A 29 6.22 25.67 4.24
CA LEU A 29 5.98 24.50 3.40
C LEU A 29 6.59 23.22 3.98
N TYR A 30 7.81 23.31 4.52
CA TYR A 30 8.46 22.19 5.20
C TYR A 30 7.64 21.69 6.39
N ALA A 31 7.13 22.59 7.25
CA ALA A 31 6.31 22.23 8.39
C ALA A 31 5.03 21.49 7.95
N ILE A 32 4.34 22.00 6.93
CA ILE A 32 3.13 21.38 6.38
C ILE A 32 3.47 19.99 5.80
N TRP A 33 4.56 19.86 5.03
CA TRP A 33 4.99 18.58 4.44
C TRP A 33 5.22 17.52 5.52
N VAL A 34 5.99 17.86 6.56
CA VAL A 34 6.31 16.95 7.65
C VAL A 34 5.06 16.57 8.44
N SER A 35 4.15 17.51 8.70
CA SER A 35 2.87 17.21 9.36
C SER A 35 2.02 16.20 8.56
N VAL A 36 1.92 16.39 7.24
CA VAL A 36 1.17 15.46 6.38
C VAL A 36 1.85 14.09 6.32
N MET A 37 3.19 14.04 6.30
CA MET A 37 3.92 12.78 6.42
C MET A 37 3.56 12.04 7.73
N PHE A 38 3.65 12.69 8.89
CA PHE A 38 3.28 12.05 10.14
C PHE A 38 1.83 11.55 10.15
N PHE A 39 0.90 12.34 9.60
CA PHE A 39 -0.50 11.94 9.46
C PHE A 39 -0.66 10.66 8.63
N CYS A 40 0.09 10.52 7.54
CA CYS A 40 0.07 9.30 6.72
C CYS A 40 0.59 8.06 7.45
N VAL A 41 1.68 8.19 8.21
CA VAL A 41 2.20 7.08 9.04
C VAL A 41 1.13 6.62 10.02
N SER A 42 0.53 7.57 10.75
CA SER A 42 -0.56 7.28 11.68
C SER A 42 -1.76 6.64 10.98
N GLY A 43 -2.13 7.13 9.79
CA GLY A 43 -3.20 6.56 8.99
C GLY A 43 -2.98 5.10 8.60
N VAL A 44 -1.74 4.72 8.25
CA VAL A 44 -1.39 3.31 7.95
C VAL A 44 -1.51 2.44 9.19
N LEU A 45 -1.06 2.91 10.36
CA LEU A 45 -1.15 2.16 11.61
C LEU A 45 -2.60 1.91 12.05
N VAL A 46 -3.49 2.90 11.84
CA VAL A 46 -4.91 2.76 12.18
C VAL A 46 -5.64 1.83 11.21
N LEU A 47 -5.34 1.92 9.90
CA LEU A 47 -6.04 1.12 8.90
C LEU A 47 -5.51 -0.32 8.79
N ALA A 48 -4.27 -0.59 9.23
CA ALA A 48 -3.65 -1.91 9.18
C ALA A 48 -4.47 -3.01 9.90
N PRO A 49 -4.93 -2.86 11.16
CA PRO A 49 -5.75 -3.88 11.82
C PRO A 49 -7.08 -4.11 11.10
N SER A 50 -7.75 -3.05 10.66
CA SER A 50 -9.00 -3.16 9.88
C SER A 50 -8.80 -3.93 8.57
N ALA A 51 -7.70 -3.66 7.85
CA ALA A 51 -7.37 -4.38 6.63
C ALA A 51 -7.10 -5.88 6.89
N THR A 52 -6.33 -6.21 7.93
CA THR A 52 -6.05 -7.61 8.28
C THR A 52 -7.31 -8.37 8.69
N GLN A 53 -8.24 -7.72 9.38
CA GLN A 53 -9.52 -8.31 9.78
C GLN A 53 -10.41 -8.61 8.57
N ILE A 54 -10.42 -7.73 7.56
CA ILE A 54 -11.20 -7.95 6.33
C ILE A 54 -10.58 -9.09 5.50
N LEU A 55 -9.25 -9.16 5.43
CA LEU A 55 -8.54 -10.12 4.57
C LEU A 55 -8.50 -11.54 5.14
N PHE A 56 -8.25 -11.68 6.44
CA PHE A 56 -8.07 -12.98 7.10
C PHE A 56 -9.28 -13.39 7.96
N GLY A 57 -10.25 -12.50 8.15
CA GLY A 57 -11.39 -12.70 9.04
C GLY A 57 -11.05 -12.45 10.52
N PRO A 58 -12.06 -12.54 11.41
CA PRO A 58 -11.90 -12.27 12.84
C PRO A 58 -11.22 -13.42 13.61
N LYS A 59 -11.18 -14.64 13.05
CA LYS A 59 -10.56 -15.80 13.69
C LYS A 59 -9.05 -15.62 13.71
N ASN A 60 -8.44 -15.63 14.90
CA ASN A 60 -7.01 -15.40 15.13
C ASN A 60 -6.49 -14.02 14.68
N MET A 61 -7.34 -12.97 14.75
CA MET A 61 -6.99 -11.61 14.33
C MET A 61 -5.72 -11.07 15.00
N ALA A 62 -5.52 -11.33 16.30
CA ALA A 62 -4.33 -10.90 17.04
C ALA A 62 -3.03 -11.51 16.49
N ILE A 63 -3.03 -12.79 16.09
CA ILE A 63 -1.84 -13.47 15.55
C ILE A 63 -1.52 -12.95 14.15
N ASN A 64 -2.55 -12.84 13.29
CA ASN A 64 -2.38 -12.34 11.92
C ASN A 64 -1.89 -10.89 11.90
N TYR A 65 -2.41 -10.05 12.79
CA TYR A 65 -1.94 -8.67 12.96
C TYR A 65 -0.53 -8.61 13.55
N GLY A 66 -0.20 -9.49 14.50
CA GLY A 66 1.14 -9.60 15.07
C GLY A 66 2.22 -9.86 14.01
N ILE A 67 1.97 -10.80 13.07
CA ILE A 67 2.88 -11.10 11.95
C ILE A 67 3.09 -9.86 11.06
N MET A 68 2.03 -9.09 10.80
CA MET A 68 2.12 -7.85 10.03
C MET A 68 3.03 -6.83 10.74
N PHE A 69 2.94 -6.71 12.06
CA PHE A 69 3.80 -5.83 12.84
C PHE A 69 5.27 -6.31 12.86
N THR A 70 5.52 -7.63 12.84
CA THR A 70 6.89 -8.17 12.70
C THR A 70 7.54 -7.74 11.39
N ALA A 71 6.78 -7.72 10.28
CA ALA A 71 7.29 -7.24 9.00
C ALA A 71 7.66 -5.74 9.04
N LEU A 72 6.90 -4.92 9.78
CA LEU A 72 7.20 -3.51 9.99
C LEU A 72 8.52 -3.30 10.75
N ILE A 73 8.78 -4.12 11.78
CA ILE A 73 10.04 -4.08 12.54
C ILE A 73 11.22 -4.42 11.63
N LEU A 74 11.12 -5.51 10.87
CA LEU A 74 12.16 -5.92 9.92
C LEU A 74 12.43 -4.83 8.86
N GLY A 75 11.37 -4.23 8.31
CA GLY A 75 11.48 -3.13 7.37
C GLY A 75 12.17 -1.90 7.98
N SER A 76 11.88 -1.58 9.24
CA SER A 76 12.48 -0.45 9.96
C SER A 76 13.98 -0.67 10.21
N VAL A 77 14.38 -1.88 10.57
CA VAL A 77 15.81 -2.25 10.72
C VAL A 77 16.54 -2.14 9.39
N LEU A 78 15.96 -2.65 8.30
CA LEU A 78 16.56 -2.56 6.97
C LEU A 78 16.69 -1.11 6.51
N ALA A 79 15.66 -0.28 6.74
CA ALA A 79 15.71 1.14 6.45
C ALA A 79 16.83 1.84 7.24
N ALA A 80 16.96 1.56 8.54
CA ALA A 80 18.04 2.10 9.36
C ALA A 80 19.42 1.72 8.81
N LEU A 81 19.65 0.47 8.44
CA LEU A 81 20.91 0.01 7.83
C LEU A 81 21.21 0.71 6.49
N ILE A 82 20.19 0.89 5.63
CA ILE A 82 20.37 1.59 4.36
C ILE A 82 20.75 3.06 4.60
N THR A 83 20.10 3.72 5.56
CA THR A 83 20.44 5.11 5.90
C THR A 83 21.86 5.23 6.42
N THR A 84 22.31 4.37 7.35
CA THR A 84 23.68 4.48 7.90
C THR A 84 24.78 4.25 6.86
N VAL A 85 24.55 3.40 5.86
CA VAL A 85 25.53 3.11 4.78
C VAL A 85 25.54 4.18 3.69
N ARG A 86 24.39 4.81 3.37
CA ARG A 86 24.24 5.74 2.23
C ARG A 86 24.32 7.24 2.56
N VAL A 87 24.35 7.62 3.85
CA VAL A 87 24.31 9.03 4.29
C VAL A 87 25.54 9.88 3.93
N ARG A 88 26.60 9.31 3.33
CA ARG A 88 27.78 10.04 2.84
C ARG A 88 27.57 10.77 1.50
N GLY A 89 26.53 11.59 1.39
CA GLY A 89 26.49 12.68 0.40
C GLY A 89 25.32 12.74 -0.59
N GLU A 90 24.46 11.73 -0.67
CA GLU A 90 23.39 11.68 -1.70
C GLU A 90 21.98 11.45 -1.12
N TRP A 91 21.45 12.47 -0.44
CA TRP A 91 20.11 12.45 0.16
C TRP A 91 18.99 12.22 -0.86
N THR A 92 19.15 12.72 -2.08
CA THR A 92 18.19 12.58 -3.18
C THR A 92 17.96 11.11 -3.55
N ILE A 93 19.02 10.30 -3.58
CA ILE A 93 18.95 8.87 -3.91
C ILE A 93 18.22 8.09 -2.83
N LEU A 94 18.43 8.46 -1.56
CA LEU A 94 17.73 7.82 -0.43
C LEU A 94 16.21 8.05 -0.52
N PHE A 95 15.77 9.29 -0.74
CA PHE A 95 14.36 9.61 -0.90
C PHE A 95 13.75 8.96 -2.16
N ALA A 96 14.51 8.91 -3.27
CA ALA A 96 14.09 8.21 -4.48
C ALA A 96 13.92 6.69 -4.23
N ALA A 97 14.84 6.05 -3.52
CA ALA A 97 14.76 4.63 -3.21
C ALA A 97 13.53 4.27 -2.35
N ILE A 98 13.21 5.10 -1.36
CA ILE A 98 12.00 4.94 -0.53
C ILE A 98 10.73 5.16 -1.36
N SER A 99 10.74 6.13 -2.28
CA SER A 99 9.61 6.34 -3.18
C SER A 99 9.38 5.10 -4.08
N MET A 100 10.45 4.51 -4.61
CA MET A 100 10.38 3.30 -5.43
C MET A 100 9.82 2.09 -4.66
N THR A 101 10.19 1.91 -3.39
CA THR A 101 9.63 0.82 -2.57
C THR A 101 8.15 1.04 -2.30
N CYS A 102 7.69 2.29 -2.14
CA CYS A 102 6.27 2.62 -2.02
C CYS A 102 5.49 2.38 -3.32
N VAL A 103 6.08 2.66 -4.49
CA VAL A 103 5.49 2.32 -5.80
C VAL A 103 5.35 0.81 -5.96
N LEU A 104 6.38 0.04 -5.59
CA LEU A 104 6.30 -1.42 -5.58
C LEU A 104 5.19 -1.92 -4.62
N ALA A 105 5.07 -1.31 -3.45
CA ALA A 105 3.98 -1.62 -2.52
C ALA A 105 2.60 -1.31 -3.12
N LEU A 106 2.45 -0.20 -3.85
CA LEU A 106 1.21 0.12 -4.59
C LEU A 106 0.90 -0.95 -5.64
N LEU A 107 1.89 -1.40 -6.40
CA LEU A 107 1.70 -2.47 -7.39
C LEU A 107 1.25 -3.77 -6.73
N VAL A 108 1.85 -4.14 -5.60
CA VAL A 108 1.43 -5.32 -4.83
C VAL A 108 0.01 -5.17 -4.30
N VAL A 109 -0.34 -4.01 -3.75
CA VAL A 109 -1.68 -3.75 -3.22
C VAL A 109 -2.74 -3.77 -4.33
N VAL A 110 -2.45 -3.20 -5.50
CA VAL A 110 -3.33 -3.28 -6.68
C VAL A 110 -3.48 -4.72 -7.17
N TRP A 111 -2.49 -5.58 -6.94
CA TRP A 111 -2.57 -7.00 -7.25
C TRP A 111 -3.51 -7.76 -6.29
N ILE A 112 -3.64 -7.32 -5.04
CA ILE A 112 -4.49 -7.98 -4.05
C ILE A 112 -5.97 -7.77 -4.43
N LEU A 113 -6.68 -8.86 -4.68
CA LEU A 113 -8.11 -8.84 -4.98
C LEU A 113 -8.90 -8.55 -3.70
N ASP A 114 -9.60 -7.42 -3.67
CA ASP A 114 -10.56 -7.10 -2.61
C ASP A 114 -11.98 -7.47 -3.06
N ALA A 115 -12.56 -8.48 -2.41
CA ALA A 115 -13.90 -8.95 -2.71
C ALA A 115 -15.00 -7.96 -2.28
N LYS A 116 -14.72 -7.05 -1.34
CA LYS A 116 -15.70 -6.10 -0.77
C LYS A 116 -15.61 -4.69 -1.36
N ALA A 117 -14.93 -4.51 -2.48
CA ALA A 117 -14.79 -3.19 -3.10
C ALA A 117 -16.14 -2.65 -3.66
N PRO A 118 -16.52 -1.40 -3.34
CA PRO A 118 -17.77 -0.80 -3.81
C PRO A 118 -17.79 -0.60 -5.33
N ARG A 119 -19.01 -0.56 -5.90
CA ARG A 119 -19.27 -0.64 -7.36
C ARG A 119 -18.50 0.39 -8.21
N GLN A 120 -18.26 1.60 -7.67
CA GLN A 120 -17.56 2.70 -8.35
C GLN A 120 -16.04 2.48 -8.47
N LEU A 121 -15.45 1.65 -7.61
CA LEU A 121 -14.00 1.38 -7.58
C LEU A 121 -13.63 0.01 -8.15
N GLN A 122 -14.57 -0.66 -8.83
CA GLN A 122 -14.32 -1.97 -9.45
C GLN A 122 -13.24 -1.94 -10.55
N PHE A 123 -12.86 -0.76 -11.06
CA PHE A 123 -11.73 -0.62 -11.98
C PHE A 123 -10.39 -1.02 -11.32
N ILE A 124 -10.25 -0.84 -10.00
CA ILE A 124 -9.04 -1.27 -9.27
C ILE A 124 -8.89 -2.80 -9.37
N ASN A 125 -10.01 -3.52 -9.37
CA ASN A 125 -10.05 -4.97 -9.55
C ASN A 125 -9.93 -5.40 -11.03
N LEU A 126 -9.71 -4.48 -11.98
CA LEU A 126 -9.59 -4.80 -13.41
C LEU A 126 -8.41 -5.76 -13.67
N PHE A 127 -7.26 -5.52 -13.04
CA PHE A 127 -6.08 -6.38 -13.19
C PHE A 127 -6.32 -7.78 -12.62
N ALA A 128 -7.02 -7.87 -11.49
CA ALA A 128 -7.40 -9.15 -10.89
C ALA A 128 -8.49 -9.88 -11.70
N LYS A 129 -9.44 -9.15 -12.29
CA LYS A 129 -10.43 -9.68 -13.25
C LYS A 129 -9.75 -10.21 -14.50
N LEU A 130 -8.83 -9.44 -15.10
CA LEU A 130 -8.05 -9.86 -16.26
C LEU A 130 -7.32 -11.17 -15.99
N ARG A 131 -6.70 -11.31 -14.81
CA ARG A 131 -6.05 -12.55 -14.37
C ARG A 131 -7.05 -13.71 -14.22
N ALA A 132 -8.22 -13.48 -13.62
CA ALA A 132 -9.26 -14.49 -13.47
C ALA A 132 -9.77 -14.98 -14.84
N THR A 133 -10.02 -14.06 -15.78
CA THR A 133 -10.38 -14.40 -17.16
C THR A 133 -9.26 -15.11 -17.92
N TRP A 134 -8.00 -14.73 -17.70
CA TRP A 134 -6.86 -15.37 -18.35
C TRP A 134 -6.64 -16.79 -17.82
N CYS A 135 -6.79 -16.99 -16.49
CA CYS A 135 -6.73 -18.31 -15.85
C CYS A 135 -7.90 -19.21 -16.29
N ALA A 136 -9.11 -18.65 -16.46
CA ALA A 136 -10.25 -19.39 -17.00
C ALA A 136 -10.08 -19.79 -18.48
N ARG A 137 -9.33 -19.00 -19.26
CA ARG A 137 -9.03 -19.31 -20.67
C ARG A 137 -7.87 -20.29 -20.86
N HIS A 138 -6.90 -20.33 -19.94
CA HIS A 138 -5.66 -21.12 -20.10
C HIS A 138 -5.44 -22.24 -19.08
N CYS A 139 -6.19 -22.33 -17.98
CA CYS A 139 -6.05 -23.41 -16.98
C CYS A 139 -7.36 -24.15 -16.70
N CYS A 140 -7.40 -25.45 -17.00
CA CYS A 140 -8.40 -26.41 -16.48
C CYS A 140 -8.16 -26.76 -14.99
N CYS A 141 -7.97 -25.76 -14.12
CA CYS A 141 -7.79 -26.04 -12.69
C CYS A 141 -9.14 -25.98 -11.94
N PRO A 142 -9.61 -27.08 -11.31
CA PRO A 142 -10.91 -27.13 -10.65
C PRO A 142 -11.06 -26.12 -9.51
N LYS A 143 -9.96 -25.75 -8.82
CA LYS A 143 -9.96 -24.73 -7.75
C LYS A 143 -10.13 -23.29 -8.26
N CYS A 144 -9.73 -22.98 -9.49
CA CYS A 144 -9.94 -21.66 -10.10
C CYS A 144 -11.37 -21.51 -10.63
N CYS A 145 -11.94 -22.59 -11.19
CA CYS A 145 -13.30 -22.59 -11.72
C CYS A 145 -14.36 -22.41 -10.61
N TYR A 146 -14.14 -22.96 -9.41
CA TYR A 146 -15.03 -22.79 -8.26
C TYR A 146 -14.98 -21.40 -7.60
N ARG A 147 -13.87 -20.67 -7.75
CA ARG A 147 -13.68 -19.36 -7.09
C ARG A 147 -14.40 -18.22 -7.83
N LEU A 148 -14.59 -18.30 -9.15
CA LEU A 148 -15.36 -17.30 -9.93
C LEU A 148 -16.82 -17.19 -9.47
N PRO A 149 -17.62 -18.27 -9.38
CA PRO A 149 -19.02 -18.18 -8.98
C PRO A 149 -19.20 -17.80 -7.50
N GLN A 150 -18.26 -18.16 -6.61
CA GLN A 150 -18.25 -17.64 -5.23
C GLN A 150 -17.92 -16.15 -5.17
N LEU A 151 -17.00 -15.66 -6.01
CA LEU A 151 -16.67 -14.23 -6.10
C LEU A 151 -17.85 -13.43 -6.69
N GLU A 152 -18.55 -13.97 -7.70
CA GLU A 152 -19.77 -13.37 -8.22
C GLU A 152 -20.90 -13.38 -7.17
N ALA A 153 -21.05 -14.45 -6.38
CA ALA A 153 -22.04 -14.53 -5.31
C ALA A 153 -21.77 -13.54 -4.16
N GLU A 154 -20.52 -13.39 -3.69
CA GLU A 154 -20.11 -12.37 -2.69
C GLU A 154 -20.34 -10.93 -3.21
N ILE A 155 -20.06 -10.70 -4.50
CA ILE A 155 -20.34 -9.40 -5.13
C ILE A 155 -21.85 -9.16 -5.26
N GLN A 156 -22.68 -10.19 -5.45
CA GLN A 156 -24.15 -10.06 -5.51
C GLN A 156 -24.78 -9.85 -4.13
N VAL A 157 -24.27 -10.50 -3.06
CA VAL A 157 -24.70 -10.23 -1.68
C VAL A 157 -24.37 -8.79 -1.27
N SER A 158 -23.29 -8.22 -1.79
CA SER A 158 -22.96 -6.80 -1.63
C SER A 158 -23.82 -5.83 -2.48
N ARG A 159 -24.78 -6.34 -3.28
CA ARG A 159 -25.76 -5.55 -4.05
C ARG A 159 -27.13 -5.42 -3.35
N LEU A 160 -27.36 -6.16 -2.27
CA LEU A 160 -28.53 -6.07 -1.39
C LEU A 160 -28.19 -5.23 -0.15
#